data_AF-A0AAV4AJW5-F1
#
_entry.id   AF-A0AAV4AJW5-F1
#
_cell.length_a   1.000
_cell.length_b   1.000
_cell.length_c   1.000
_cell.angle_alpha   90.00
_cell.angle_beta   90.00
_cell.angle_gamma   90.00
#
_symmetry.space_group_name_H-M   'P 1'
#
loop_
_entity.id
_entity.type
_entity.pdbx_description
1 polymer ?
#
loop_
_entity_poly.entity_id
_entity_poly.type
_entity_poly.pdbx_seq_one_letter_code
_entity_poly.pdbx_strand_id
1 'polypeptide(L)'
;MATLRQCCLLIVPTIFFTTFFVRTKTSLSCEPGWTKTPSGETCVKAFVETRRPWNDARLVCQSAGGDLVTIRDDTKSNFIKDLEIPRNFWIGLHYTPAEDKWH
;
A
#
# COMPACT_ATOMS: atom_id res chain seq x y z
N MET A 1 -13.93 1.59 3.18
CA MET A 1 -14.17 0.20 2.70
C MET A 1 -12.86 -0.29 2.09
N ALA A 2 -12.28 -1.44 2.41
CA ALA A 2 -12.68 -2.48 3.37
C ALA A 2 -11.46 -2.88 4.25
N THR A 3 -11.71 -3.19 5.52
CA THR A 3 -10.69 -3.53 6.52
C THR A 3 -10.50 -5.03 6.63
N LEU A 4 -9.28 -5.53 6.43
CA LEU A 4 -8.97 -6.96 6.55
C LEU A 4 -7.59 -7.19 7.19
N ARG A 5 -7.41 -6.72 8.43
CA ARG A 5 -6.22 -7.01 9.25
C ARG A 5 -6.45 -6.92 10.76
N GLN A 6 -7.52 -7.54 11.25
CA GLN A 6 -7.70 -7.85 12.66
C GLN A 6 -7.74 -9.38 12.83
N CYS A 7 -6.65 -9.96 13.33
CA CYS A 7 -6.62 -11.34 13.79
C CYS A 7 -5.90 -11.36 15.14
N CYS A 8 -6.62 -11.77 16.20
CA CYS A 8 -6.12 -11.95 17.59
C CYS A 8 -5.56 -10.67 18.27
N LEU A 9 -5.44 -10.50 19.59
CA LEU A 9 -6.08 -11.01 20.84
C LEU A 9 -5.86 -9.85 21.88
N LEU A 10 -6.50 -9.74 23.05
CA LEU A 10 -7.38 -10.62 23.82
C LEU A 10 -8.49 -9.77 24.52
N ILE A 11 -9.24 -10.40 25.42
CA ILE A 11 -10.31 -9.92 26.31
C ILE A 11 -9.76 -9.16 27.54
N VAL A 12 -10.40 -8.07 27.95
CA VAL A 12 -10.61 -7.75 29.39
C VAL A 12 -12.07 -7.28 29.55
N PRO A 13 -12.87 -7.82 30.49
CA PRO A 13 -14.30 -7.56 30.55
C PRO A 13 -14.67 -6.39 31.48
N THR A 14 -15.88 -5.86 31.27
CA THR A 14 -16.63 -4.89 32.11
C THR A 14 -16.19 -3.42 32.09
N ILE A 15 -17.18 -2.52 32.24
CA ILE A 15 -17.03 -1.08 32.54
C ILE A 15 -16.35 -0.29 31.37
N PHE A 16 -17.07 0.13 30.33
CA PHE A 16 -17.96 1.31 30.32
C PHE A 16 -17.31 2.58 30.92
N PHE A 17 -17.13 3.59 30.06
CA PHE A 17 -16.74 4.98 30.35
C PHE A 17 -15.26 5.33 30.65
N THR A 18 -14.88 6.47 30.06
CA THR A 18 -13.67 7.29 30.26
C THR A 18 -12.33 6.79 29.68
N THR A 19 -11.87 7.52 28.67
CA THR A 19 -10.45 7.76 28.32
C THR A 19 -9.53 6.57 28.02
N PHE A 20 -9.89 5.71 27.07
CA PHE A 20 -8.87 5.06 26.24
C PHE A 20 -8.60 5.85 24.95
N PHE A 21 -7.78 6.89 25.10
CA PHE A 21 -6.90 7.36 24.03
C PHE A 21 -5.92 6.23 23.67
N VAL A 22 -6.38 5.20 22.95
CA VAL A 22 -5.46 4.47 22.08
C VAL A 22 -5.14 5.46 20.97
N ARG A 23 -4.07 6.23 21.18
CA ARG A 23 -3.47 7.11 20.19
C ARG A 23 -3.26 6.28 18.94
N THR A 24 -4.13 6.45 17.94
CA THR A 24 -3.81 6.01 16.59
C THR A 24 -2.45 6.61 16.30
N LYS A 25 -1.51 5.81 15.78
CA LYS A 25 -0.41 6.41 15.05
C LYS A 25 -1.05 7.07 13.83
N THR A 26 -1.38 8.34 13.97
CA THR A 26 -1.25 9.32 12.89
C THR A 26 0.23 9.39 12.53
N SER A 27 0.76 8.31 11.96
CA SER A 27 1.89 8.35 11.06
C SER A 27 1.37 9.04 9.79
N LEU A 28 1.21 10.36 9.90
CA LEU A 28 1.04 11.27 8.78
C LEU A 28 2.26 11.23 7.87
N SER A 29 3.39 10.71 8.36
CA SER A 29 4.57 10.27 7.62
C SER A 29 4.46 8.79 7.26
N CYS A 30 4.98 8.42 6.09
CA CYS A 30 5.23 7.02 5.76
C CYS A 30 6.34 6.41 6.63
N GLU A 31 6.47 5.09 6.61
CA GLU A 31 7.62 4.41 7.21
C GLU A 31 8.94 4.73 6.49
N PRO A 32 10.11 4.55 7.13
CA PRO A 32 11.41 4.76 6.48
C PRO A 32 11.55 3.98 5.16
N GLY A 33 12.00 4.68 4.10
CA GLY A 33 12.12 4.11 2.76
C GLY A 33 10.80 4.04 1.97
N TRP A 34 9.73 4.67 2.44
CA TRP A 34 8.50 4.90 1.68
C TRP A 34 8.30 6.40 1.41
N THR A 35 7.89 6.73 0.19
CA THR A 35 7.61 8.10 -0.26
C THR A 35 6.10 8.37 -0.19
N LYS A 36 5.71 9.51 0.40
CA LYS A 36 4.30 9.92 0.51
C LYS A 36 3.78 10.46 -0.84
N THR A 37 2.59 10.08 -1.26
CA THR A 37 1.96 10.62 -2.49
C THR A 37 1.56 12.09 -2.32
N PRO A 38 1.36 12.86 -3.41
CA PRO A 38 0.97 14.27 -3.33
C PRO A 38 -0.35 14.52 -2.59
N SER A 39 -1.34 13.62 -2.72
CA SER A 39 -2.59 13.65 -1.94
C SER A 39 -2.38 13.38 -0.44
N GLY A 40 -1.26 12.76 -0.09
CA GLY A 40 -0.91 12.37 1.27
C GLY A 40 -1.66 11.17 1.84
N GLU A 41 -2.54 10.55 1.05
CA GLU A 41 -3.38 9.41 1.45
C GLU A 41 -2.64 8.07 1.40
N THR A 42 -1.60 7.96 0.56
CA THR A 42 -0.89 6.71 0.32
C THR A 42 0.63 6.88 0.36
N CYS A 43 1.32 5.76 0.54
CA CYS A 43 2.77 5.66 0.56
C CYS A 43 3.21 4.68 -0.53
N VAL A 44 4.30 5.01 -1.24
CA VAL A 44 4.86 4.20 -2.32
C VAL A 44 6.32 3.88 -2.02
N LYS A 45 6.73 2.63 -2.27
CA LYS A 45 8.12 2.20 -2.14
C LYS A 45 8.52 1.42 -3.39
N ALA A 46 9.68 1.77 -3.95
CA ALA A 46 10.24 1.08 -5.09
C ALA A 46 11.18 -0.04 -4.62
N PHE A 47 10.97 -1.25 -5.13
CA PHE A 47 11.83 -2.41 -4.89
C PHE A 47 12.65 -2.68 -6.16
N VAL A 48 13.91 -2.21 -6.17
CA VAL A 48 14.75 -2.15 -7.39
C VAL A 48 15.87 -3.19 -7.44
N GLU A 49 16.03 -3.98 -6.37
CA GLU A 49 17.19 -4.86 -6.14
C GLU A 49 17.22 -6.10 -7.05
N THR A 50 16.08 -6.58 -7.54
CA THR A 50 16.02 -7.82 -8.34
C THR A 50 14.81 -7.80 -9.28
N ARG A 51 15.03 -8.05 -10.57
CA ARG A 51 13.95 -8.31 -11.52
C ARG A 51 13.27 -9.64 -11.18
N ARG A 52 11.97 -9.60 -10.95
CA ARG A 52 11.12 -10.75 -10.60
C ARG A 52 9.97 -10.91 -11.60
N PRO A 53 9.31 -12.08 -11.70
CA PRO A 53 7.98 -12.21 -12.29
C PRO A 53 6.96 -11.25 -11.65
N TRP A 54 5.89 -10.90 -12.36
CA TRP A 54 4.87 -9.97 -11.84
C TRP A 54 4.22 -10.47 -10.54
N ASN A 55 3.87 -11.76 -10.48
CA ASN A 55 3.32 -12.39 -9.27
C ASN A 55 4.26 -12.26 -8.07
N ASP A 56 5.54 -12.58 -8.26
CA ASP A 56 6.55 -12.52 -7.19
C ASP A 56 6.81 -11.09 -6.72
N ALA A 57 6.82 -10.12 -7.65
CA ALA A 57 6.90 -8.70 -7.31
C ALA A 57 5.69 -8.24 -6.49
N ARG A 58 4.49 -8.75 -6.83
CA ARG A 58 3.26 -8.51 -6.06
C ARG A 58 3.35 -9.08 -4.64
N LEU A 59 3.82 -10.32 -4.50
CA LEU A 59 4.03 -10.96 -3.20
C LEU A 59 5.04 -10.20 -2.33
N VAL A 60 6.11 -9.64 -2.92
CA VAL A 60 7.05 -8.76 -2.20
C VAL A 60 6.34 -7.52 -1.66
N CYS A 61 5.57 -6.79 -2.49
CA CYS A 61 4.81 -5.63 -2.04
C CYS A 61 3.79 -5.97 -0.93
N GLN A 62 3.11 -7.11 -1.04
CA GLN A 62 2.16 -7.60 -0.04
C GLN A 62 2.85 -8.03 1.27
N SER A 63 4.03 -8.64 1.20
CA SER A 63 4.84 -8.97 2.38
C SER A 63 5.30 -7.71 3.15
N ALA A 64 5.54 -6.61 2.42
CA ALA A 64 5.86 -5.31 2.98
C ALA A 64 4.63 -4.50 3.47
N GLY A 65 3.42 -5.06 3.39
CA GLY A 65 2.19 -4.40 3.85
C GLY A 65 1.49 -3.48 2.84
N GLY A 66 1.90 -3.50 1.57
CA GLY A 66 1.24 -2.79 0.46
C GLY A 66 0.69 -3.73 -0.61
N ASP A 67 0.59 -3.24 -1.84
CA ASP A 67 0.40 -4.04 -3.07
C ASP A 67 1.09 -3.28 -4.23
N LEU A 68 1.17 -3.84 -5.44
CA LEU A 68 1.69 -3.13 -6.60
C LEU A 68 0.86 -1.87 -6.89
N VAL A 69 1.53 -0.79 -7.30
CA VAL A 69 0.89 0.52 -7.49
C VAL A 69 -0.07 0.51 -8.68
N THR A 70 -1.37 0.72 -8.45
CA THR A 70 -2.31 1.07 -9.53
C THR A 70 -2.25 2.57 -9.80
N ILE A 71 -2.11 2.95 -11.06
CA ILE A 71 -2.17 4.34 -11.55
C ILE A 71 -3.56 4.55 -12.15
N ARG A 72 -4.32 5.53 -11.64
CA ARG A 72 -5.71 5.82 -12.07
C ARG A 72 -5.93 7.24 -12.56
N ASP A 73 -4.90 8.07 -12.46
CA ASP A 73 -4.94 9.51 -12.70
C ASP A 73 -3.53 10.03 -13.05
N ASP A 74 -3.48 11.17 -13.73
CA ASP A 74 -2.23 11.77 -14.18
C ASP A 74 -1.37 12.31 -13.04
N THR A 75 -1.97 12.72 -11.92
CA THR A 75 -1.24 13.19 -10.73
C THR A 75 -0.35 12.08 -10.17
N LYS A 76 -0.89 10.86 -10.07
CA LYS A 76 -0.16 9.66 -9.64
C LYS A 76 0.79 9.16 -10.73
N SER A 77 0.40 9.25 -12.01
CA SER A 77 1.27 8.92 -13.14
C SER A 77 2.54 9.77 -13.14
N ASN A 78 2.41 11.09 -12.96
CA ASN A 78 3.53 12.02 -12.94
C ASN A 78 4.37 11.85 -11.67
N PHE A 79 3.75 11.76 -10.49
CA PHE A 79 4.47 11.44 -9.25
C PHE A 79 5.35 10.19 -9.37
N ILE A 80 4.87 9.11 -10.00
CA ILE A 80 5.67 7.89 -10.20
C ILE A 80 6.81 8.09 -11.21
N LYS A 81 6.68 8.98 -12.20
CA LYS A 81 7.77 9.37 -13.12
C LYS A 81 8.83 10.25 -12.45
N ASP A 82 8.39 11.08 -11.49
CA ASP A 82 9.24 12.00 -10.73
C ASP A 82 10.01 11.31 -9.58
N LEU A 83 9.61 10.08 -9.21
CA LEU A 83 10.48 9.19 -8.45
C LEU A 83 11.69 8.83 -9.32
N GLU A 84 12.91 9.11 -8.85
CA GLU A 84 14.18 8.80 -9.54
C GLU A 84 14.50 7.28 -9.55
N ILE A 85 13.54 6.47 -10.02
CA ILE A 85 13.59 5.01 -10.03
C ILE A 85 13.90 4.48 -11.44
N PRO A 86 14.52 3.29 -11.57
CA PRO A 86 14.79 2.69 -12.88
C PRO A 86 13.50 2.51 -13.68
N ARG A 87 13.49 2.82 -14.97
CA ARG A 87 12.26 2.81 -15.81
C ARG A 87 11.56 1.45 -16.01
N ASN A 88 12.11 0.36 -15.45
CA ASN A 88 11.61 -1.00 -15.60
C ASN A 88 11.16 -1.56 -14.24
N PHE A 89 9.90 -1.32 -13.88
CA PHE A 89 9.25 -1.88 -12.67
C PHE A 89 7.87 -2.43 -13.00
N TRP A 90 7.37 -3.30 -12.13
CA TRP A 90 5.98 -3.76 -12.21
C TRP A 90 5.03 -2.78 -11.53
N ILE A 91 3.83 -2.64 -12.11
CA ILE A 91 2.70 -1.90 -11.57
C ILE A 91 1.51 -2.85 -11.38
N GLY A 92 0.47 -2.41 -10.67
CA GLY A 92 -0.69 -3.22 -10.33
C GLY A 92 -1.62 -3.55 -11.51
N LEU A 93 -1.35 -3.01 -12.71
CA LEU A 93 -2.17 -3.21 -13.89
C LEU A 93 -2.21 -4.70 -14.29
N HIS A 94 -3.40 -5.29 -14.28
CA HIS A 94 -3.64 -6.66 -14.74
C HIS A 94 -5.02 -6.82 -15.38
N TYR A 95 -5.16 -7.85 -16.20
CA TYR A 95 -6.44 -8.23 -16.82
C TYR A 95 -7.00 -9.48 -16.14
N THR A 96 -8.30 -9.47 -15.85
CA THR A 96 -9.06 -10.56 -15.24
C THR A 96 -10.02 -11.13 -16.28
N PRO A 97 -9.71 -12.30 -16.91
CA PRO A 97 -10.54 -12.85 -17.98
C PRO A 97 -11.96 -13.21 -17.56
N ALA A 98 -12.17 -13.58 -16.29
CA ALA A 98 -13.49 -13.90 -15.74
C ALA A 98 -14.43 -12.69 -15.62
N GLU A 99 -13.89 -11.47 -15.70
CA GLU A 99 -14.64 -10.20 -15.60
C GLU A 99 -14.57 -9.38 -16.91
N ASP A 100 -13.82 -9.84 -17.91
CA ASP A 100 -13.40 -9.09 -19.10
C ASP A 100 -12.89 -7.67 -18.79
N LYS A 101 -12.00 -7.55 -17.80
CA LYS A 101 -11.68 -6.26 -17.18
C LYS A 101 -10.21 -6.07 -16.80
N TRP A 102 -9.73 -4.84 -17.00
CA TRP A 102 -8.45 -4.34 -16.47
C TRP A 102 -8.63 -3.66 -15.10
N HIS A 103 -7.66 -3.87 -14.20
CA HIS A 103 -7.67 -3.42 -12.79
C HIS A 103 -6.41 -2.66 -12.37
#